data_AF-A0A2U3KLN1-F1
#
_entry.id   AF-A0A2U3KLN1-F1
#
_cell.length_a   1.000
_cell.length_b   1.000
_cell.length_c   1.000
_cell.angle_alpha   90.00
_cell.angle_beta   90.00
_cell.angle_gamma   90.00
#
_symmetry.space_group_name_H-M   'P 1'
#
loop_
_entity.id
_entity.type
_entity.pdbx_description
1 polymer ?
#
loop_
_entity_poly.entity_id
_entity_poly.type
_entity_poly.pdbx_seq_one_letter_code
_entity_poly.pdbx_strand_id
1 'polypeptide(L)'
;MEQNGFNGLMDIVIQGAKTLSNPLKHLGADLSAKKINYNKNPLLEYCLCGLGVVYDRNNNITPVKTKSRNFIDGAMSLLDSYVVYERNKELIDSLI
;
A
#
# COMPACT_ATOMS: atom_id res chain seq x y z
N MET A 1 -15.05 14.72 2.27
CA MET A 1 -13.82 15.20 2.96
C MET A 1 -13.48 16.62 2.55
N GLU A 2 -13.33 16.93 1.25
CA GLU A 2 -13.09 18.32 0.79
C GLU A 2 -14.18 19.30 1.23
N GLN A 3 -15.46 18.89 1.14
CA GLN A 3 -16.61 19.66 1.63
C GLN A 3 -16.63 19.84 3.17
N ASN A 4 -15.80 19.09 3.90
CA ASN A 4 -15.66 19.17 5.36
C ASN A 4 -14.40 19.96 5.78
N GLY A 5 -13.80 20.73 4.87
CA GLY A 5 -12.64 21.59 5.18
C GLY A 5 -11.27 20.94 5.00
N PHE A 6 -11.19 19.70 4.50
CA PHE A 6 -9.90 19.01 4.26
C PHE A 6 -9.31 19.30 2.87
N ASN A 7 -9.67 20.43 2.25
CA ASN A 7 -9.26 20.74 0.90
C ASN A 7 -7.74 21.01 0.84
N GLY A 8 -7.03 20.31 -0.04
CA GLY A 8 -5.57 20.41 -0.18
C GLY A 8 -4.75 19.76 0.96
N LEU A 9 -5.40 19.12 1.94
CA LEU A 9 -4.72 18.46 3.06
C LEU A 9 -4.58 16.94 2.89
N MET A 10 -5.31 16.35 1.95
CA MET A 10 -5.35 14.89 1.76
C MET A 10 -4.76 14.47 0.42
N ASP A 11 -4.05 13.35 0.43
CA ASP A 11 -3.58 12.67 -0.77
C ASP A 11 -4.62 11.69 -1.31
N ILE A 12 -4.88 11.76 -2.61
CA ILE A 12 -5.81 10.84 -3.28
C ILE A 12 -5.06 9.56 -3.67
N VAL A 13 -5.45 8.42 -3.10
CA VAL A 13 -4.95 7.09 -3.45
C VAL A 13 -6.07 6.28 -4.13
N ILE A 14 -6.08 6.30 -5.47
CA ILE A 14 -7.08 5.58 -6.27
C ILE A 14 -6.84 4.08 -6.15
N GLN A 15 -7.88 3.31 -5.82
CA GLN A 15 -7.82 1.87 -5.59
C GLN A 15 -7.83 1.05 -6.90
N GLY A 16 -6.91 1.37 -7.80
CA GLY A 16 -6.79 0.72 -9.11
C GLY A 16 -5.32 0.54 -9.54
N ALA A 17 -5.11 -0.35 -10.51
CA ALA A 17 -3.76 -0.74 -10.98
C ALA A 17 -2.87 0.45 -11.35
N LYS A 18 -3.43 1.53 -11.92
CA LYS A 18 -2.68 2.75 -12.28
C LYS A 18 -1.91 3.34 -11.10
N THR A 19 -2.51 3.34 -9.92
CA THR A 19 -1.90 3.89 -8.71
C THR A 19 -1.17 2.82 -7.91
N LEU A 20 -1.75 1.63 -7.79
CA LEU A 20 -1.28 0.61 -6.83
C LEU A 20 -0.20 -0.32 -7.39
N SER A 21 -0.09 -0.49 -8.72
CA SER A 21 0.75 -1.55 -9.32
C SER A 21 2.24 -1.42 -8.98
N ASN A 22 2.84 -0.25 -9.21
CA ASN A 22 4.25 -0.04 -8.90
C ASN A 22 4.53 -0.03 -7.38
N PRO A 23 3.76 0.73 -6.57
CA PRO A 23 3.93 0.72 -5.12
C PRO A 23 3.80 -0.67 -4.51
N LEU A 24 2.91 -1.52 -5.03
CA LEU A 24 2.76 -2.90 -4.55
C LEU A 24 4.00 -3.77 -4.86
N LYS A 25 4.65 -3.58 -6.02
CA LYS A 25 5.89 -4.27 -6.37
C LYS A 25 7.03 -3.83 -5.45
N HIS A 26 7.17 -2.53 -5.22
CA HIS A 26 8.22 -1.97 -4.37
C HIS A 26 8.01 -2.34 -2.90
N LEU A 27 6.77 -2.29 -2.40
CA LEU A 27 6.39 -2.72 -1.06
C LEU A 27 6.80 -4.18 -0.81
N GLY A 28 6.52 -5.08 -1.76
CA GLY A 28 6.94 -6.49 -1.66
C GLY A 28 8.46 -6.66 -1.61
N ALA A 29 9.20 -5.88 -2.41
CA ALA A 29 10.66 -5.90 -2.41
C ALA A 29 11.24 -5.38 -1.08
N ASP A 30 10.70 -4.28 -0.54
CA ASP A 30 11.16 -3.68 0.70
C ASP A 30 10.78 -4.49 1.95
N LEU A 31 9.63 -5.17 1.95
CA LEU A 31 9.27 -6.15 2.97
C LEU A 31 10.27 -7.33 2.97
N SER A 32 10.61 -7.85 1.78
CA SER A 32 11.58 -8.93 1.62
C SER A 32 12.99 -8.51 2.05
N ALA A 33 13.36 -7.26 1.79
CA ALA A 33 14.62 -6.65 2.21
C ALA A 33 14.63 -6.19 3.69
N LYS A 34 13.54 -6.41 4.44
CA LYS A 34 13.38 -6.03 5.85
C LYS A 34 13.56 -4.52 6.12
N LYS A 35 13.20 -3.67 5.17
CA LYS A 35 13.27 -2.20 5.33
C LYS A 35 12.03 -1.62 6.00
N ILE A 36 10.92 -2.35 5.99
CA ILE A 36 9.64 -1.90 6.58
C ILE A 36 9.50 -2.48 7.97
N ASN A 37 9.39 -1.60 8.96
CA ASN A 37 9.03 -1.98 10.33
C ASN A 37 7.51 -1.93 10.52
N TYR A 38 6.90 -3.10 10.68
CA TYR A 38 5.47 -3.27 10.99
C TYR A 38 5.23 -3.73 12.44
N ASN A 39 6.23 -3.55 13.31
CA ASN A 39 6.21 -3.87 14.75
C ASN A 39 5.81 -5.32 15.10
N LYS A 40 5.98 -6.27 14.18
CA LYS A 40 5.50 -7.66 14.33
C LYS A 40 4.05 -7.73 14.82
N ASN A 41 3.22 -6.81 14.34
CA ASN A 41 1.83 -6.78 14.74
C ASN A 41 1.12 -8.01 14.15
N PRO A 42 0.55 -8.92 14.98
CA PRO A 42 0.01 -10.18 14.50
C PRO A 42 -1.21 -10.00 13.59
N LEU A 43 -1.99 -8.92 13.79
CA LEU A 43 -3.12 -8.60 12.93
C LEU A 43 -2.67 -8.15 11.54
N LEU A 44 -1.61 -7.32 11.48
CA LEU A 44 -1.04 -6.90 10.20
C LEU A 44 -0.37 -8.06 9.47
N GLU A 45 0.37 -8.92 10.18
CA GLU A 45 0.92 -10.15 9.59
C GLU A 45 -0.18 -11.05 9.01
N TYR A 46 -1.29 -11.23 9.73
CA TYR A 46 -2.44 -11.97 9.22
C TYR A 46 -3.01 -11.33 7.95
N CYS A 47 -3.12 -10.00 7.92
CA CYS A 47 -3.62 -9.28 6.75
C CYS A 47 -2.69 -9.44 5.54
N LEU A 48 -1.36 -9.37 5.76
CA LEU A 48 -0.35 -9.55 4.72
C LEU A 48 -0.37 -10.97 4.14
N CYS A 49 -0.51 -12.00 4.98
CA CYS A 49 -0.69 -13.38 4.54
C CYS A 49 -1.99 -13.59 3.74
N GLY A 50 -3.01 -12.77 4.02
CA GLY A 50 -4.29 -12.80 3.31
C GLY A 50 -4.30 -12.09 1.96
N LEU A 51 -3.26 -11.29 1.67
CA LEU A 51 -3.12 -10.50 0.46
C LEU A 51 -2.48 -11.32 -0.67
N GLY A 52 -3.11 -11.29 -1.84
CA GLY A 52 -2.60 -11.83 -3.10
C GLY A 52 -2.56 -10.74 -4.16
N VAL A 53 -2.12 -11.12 -5.37
CA VAL A 53 -2.07 -10.22 -6.52
C VAL A 53 -2.71 -10.85 -7.75
N VAL A 54 -3.34 -10.02 -8.57
CA VAL A 54 -3.81 -10.40 -9.91
C VAL A 54 -3.06 -9.60 -10.95
N TYR A 55 -2.65 -10.28 -12.03
CA TYR A 55 -1.95 -9.67 -13.15
C TYR A 55 -2.95 -9.30 -14.26
N ASP A 56 -2.80 -8.12 -14.83
CA ASP A 56 -3.46 -7.76 -16.08
C ASP A 56 -2.62 -8.15 -17.31
N ARG A 57 -3.14 -7.87 -18.52
CA ARG A 57 -2.44 -8.16 -19.78
C ARG A 57 -1.14 -7.36 -19.97
N ASN A 58 -0.97 -6.27 -19.23
CA ASN A 58 0.18 -5.37 -19.29
C ASN A 58 1.18 -5.61 -18.15
N ASN A 59 1.05 -6.71 -17.40
CA ASN A 59 1.86 -7.03 -16.22
C ASN A 59 1.74 -5.99 -15.07
N ASN A 60 0.62 -5.26 -15.01
CA ASN A 60 0.28 -4.54 -13.80
C ASN A 60 -0.29 -5.50 -12.77
N ILE A 61 -0.03 -5.23 -11.49
CA ILE A 61 -0.57 -6.00 -10.38
C ILE A 61 -1.58 -5.18 -9.59
N THR A 62 -2.63 -5.85 -9.12
CA THR A 62 -3.63 -5.25 -8.22
C THR A 62 -3.80 -6.16 -7.00
N PRO A 63 -3.91 -5.59 -5.79
CA PRO A 63 -4.11 -6.39 -4.58
C PRO A 63 -5.49 -7.07 -4.59
N VAL A 64 -5.53 -8.34 -4.21
CA VAL A 64 -6.76 -9.12 -4.08
C VAL A 64 -6.73 -9.97 -2.81
N LYS A 65 -7.90 -10.31 -2.28
CA LYS A 65 -7.98 -11.30 -1.19
C LYS A 65 -7.68 -12.69 -1.75
N THR A 66 -6.75 -13.44 -1.14
CA THR A 66 -6.50 -14.84 -1.56
C THR A 66 -7.68 -15.76 -1.25
N LYS A 67 -8.45 -15.45 -0.19
CA LYS A 67 -9.71 -16.11 0.17
C LYS A 67 -10.72 -15.05 0.62
N SER A 68 -12.00 -15.26 0.33
CA SER A 68 -13.07 -14.32 0.70
C SER A 68 -13.14 -14.01 2.20
N ARG A 69 -12.78 -14.98 3.06
CA ARG A 69 -12.77 -14.85 4.53
C ARG A 69 -11.56 -14.11 5.09
N ASN A 70 -10.57 -13.75 4.26
CA ASN A 70 -9.40 -13.04 4.74
C ASN A 70 -9.74 -11.56 5.01
N PHE A 71 -9.07 -11.01 6.01
CA PHE A 71 -8.97 -9.58 6.26
C PHE A 71 -7.71 -9.07 5.57
N ILE A 72 -7.79 -7.98 4.82
CA ILE A 72 -6.62 -7.37 4.17
C ILE A 72 -6.52 -5.87 4.47
N ASP A 73 -7.40 -5.34 5.32
CA ASP A 73 -7.52 -3.90 5.52
C ASP A 73 -6.22 -3.30 6.09
N GLY A 74 -5.53 -4.03 6.98
CA GLY A 74 -4.20 -3.63 7.45
C GLY A 74 -3.12 -3.63 6.36
N ALA A 75 -3.19 -4.59 5.43
CA ALA A 75 -2.25 -4.64 4.31
C ALA A 75 -2.53 -3.54 3.27
N MET A 76 -3.81 -3.26 3.03
CA MET A 76 -4.25 -2.15 2.17
C MET A 76 -3.91 -0.79 2.77
N SER A 77 -4.10 -0.59 4.09
CA SER A 77 -3.70 0.66 4.75
C SER A 77 -2.19 0.88 4.67
N LEU A 78 -1.39 -0.19 4.81
CA LEU A 78 0.05 -0.13 4.62
C LEU A 78 0.40 0.26 3.18
N LEU A 79 -0.23 -0.37 2.18
CA LEU A 79 -0.04 -0.04 0.78
C LEU A 79 -0.40 1.41 0.47
N ASP A 80 -1.55 1.90 0.93
CA ASP A 80 -1.98 3.29 0.72
C ASP A 80 -0.98 4.27 1.34
N SER A 81 -0.49 3.99 2.55
CA SER A 81 0.56 4.80 3.18
C SER A 81 1.87 4.77 2.39
N TYR A 82 2.22 3.61 1.81
CA TYR A 82 3.43 3.45 1.01
C TYR A 82 3.33 4.22 -0.31
N VAL A 83 2.16 4.28 -0.94
CA VAL A 83 1.91 5.15 -2.12
C VAL A 83 2.22 6.61 -1.79
N VAL A 84 1.74 7.10 -0.65
CA VAL A 84 1.97 8.48 -0.22
C VAL A 84 3.45 8.71 0.12
N TYR A 85 4.09 7.75 0.77
CA TYR A 85 5.54 7.76 1.02
C TYR A 85 6.34 7.90 -0.28
N GLU A 86 6.05 7.09 -1.31
CA GLU A 86 6.78 7.15 -2.58
C GLU A 86 6.61 8.49 -3.30
N ARG A 87 5.41 9.07 -3.28
CA ARG A 87 5.14 10.40 -3.88
C ARG A 87 5.91 11.53 -3.21
N ASN A 88 6.14 11.40 -1.90
CA ASN A 88 6.79 12.43 -1.08
C ASN A 88 8.21 12.04 -0.69
N LYS A 89 8.78 11.00 -1.33
CA LYS A 89 10.04 10.40 -0.90
C LYS A 89 11.19 11.40 -0.89
N GLU A 90 11.34 12.21 -1.93
CA GLU A 90 12.39 13.24 -2.01
C GLU A 90 12.28 14.26 -0.86
N LEU A 91 11.06 14.67 -0.53
CA LEU A 91 10.80 15.58 0.59
C LEU A 91 11.14 14.90 1.91
N ILE A 92 10.68 13.67 2.14
CA ILE A 92 10.95 12.92 3.38
C ILE A 92 12.45 12.68 3.53
N ASP A 93 13.14 12.25 2.48
CA ASP A 93 14.58 12.00 2.48
C ASP A 93 15.39 13.30 2.73
N SER A 94 14.84 14.49 2.42
CA SER A 94 15.48 15.77 2.74
C SER A 94 15.36 16.18 4.23
N LEU A 95 14.47 15.54 4.98
CA LEU A 95 14.22 15.83 6.40
C LEU A 95 15.09 15.00 7.36
N ILE A 96 15.87 14.05 6.85
CA ILE A 96 16.65 13.08 7.62
C ILE A 96 18.14 13.26 7.30
#